data_AF-A0A6G0HUU8-F1
#
_entry.id   AF-A0A6G0HUU8-F1
#
_cell.length_a   1.000
_cell.length_b   1.000
_cell.length_c   1.000
_cell.angle_alpha   90.00
_cell.angle_beta   90.00
_cell.angle_gamma   90.00
#
_symmetry.space_group_name_H-M   'P 1'
#
loop_
_entity.id
_entity.type
_entity.pdbx_description
1 polymer ?
#
loop_
_entity_poly.entity_id
_entity_poly.type
_entity_poly.pdbx_seq_one_letter_code
_entity_poly.pdbx_strand_id
1 'polypeptide(L)'
;MPEWADPDIGSFHPQFNAVDGCVDRTSFEGSYKIENGKPLNPLGRTGVTGRGLLGRWGPNHAADPIVTRWKVDAKGAKMNHAVSKRPILQFVSIKRKDCGEWAIPGGMVDAGEQVSLTLQREFSEEALNSLDAPATERAKTHERITKLFKSSGLQVFKGYVDDPRNTDNAWMETVAVNFHDESGFSLFIVLQTSDL
;
A
#
# COMPACT_ATOMS: atom_id res chain seq x y z
N MET A 1 -5.95 24.25 6.32
CA MET A 1 -5.45 23.18 5.44
C MET A 1 -5.68 21.86 6.15
N PRO A 2 -5.94 20.77 5.42
CA PRO A 2 -6.09 19.45 6.05
C PRO A 2 -4.78 19.01 6.70
N GLU A 3 -4.87 18.22 7.78
CA GLU A 3 -3.72 17.80 8.61
C GLU A 3 -2.70 16.93 7.85
N TRP A 4 -3.16 16.21 6.83
CA TRP A 4 -2.32 15.37 5.97
C TRP A 4 -1.51 16.15 4.92
N ALA A 5 -1.75 17.45 4.74
CA ALA A 5 -1.09 18.26 3.74
C ALA A 5 -0.08 19.24 4.35
N ASP A 6 1.08 19.36 3.72
CA ASP A 6 2.08 20.36 4.08
C ASP A 6 1.56 21.79 3.80
N PRO A 7 2.08 22.82 4.47
CA PRO A 7 1.98 24.18 3.97
C PRO A 7 2.77 24.41 2.69
N ASP A 8 2.50 25.53 2.02
CA ASP A 8 3.30 25.98 0.90
C ASP A 8 4.70 26.40 1.37
N ILE A 9 5.70 26.11 0.53
CA ILE A 9 7.09 26.51 0.77
C ILE A 9 7.17 28.05 0.85
N GLY A 10 7.86 28.54 1.88
CA GLY A 10 7.97 29.96 2.21
C GLY A 10 8.10 30.13 3.71
N SER A 11 6.98 30.19 4.42
CA SER A 11 6.98 30.15 5.90
C SER A 11 7.26 28.75 6.45
N PHE A 12 7.04 27.71 5.63
CA PHE A 12 7.31 26.33 5.97
C PHE A 12 8.69 25.87 5.50
N HIS A 13 9.47 25.31 6.42
CA HIS A 13 10.88 24.93 6.25
C HIS A 13 11.08 23.43 6.54
N PRO A 14 10.63 22.54 5.64
CA PRO A 14 10.73 21.10 5.84
C PRO A 14 12.18 20.60 5.77
N GLN A 15 12.48 19.56 6.54
CA GLN A 15 13.75 18.84 6.43
C GLN A 15 13.67 17.74 5.37
N PHE A 16 13.90 18.11 4.12
CA PHE A 16 13.94 17.16 3.00
C PHE A 16 15.10 16.14 3.13
N ASN A 17 14.92 14.96 2.53
CA ASN A 17 15.84 13.82 2.60
C ASN A 17 16.12 13.31 4.04
N ALA A 18 15.23 13.60 4.98
CA ALA A 18 15.31 13.16 6.37
C ALA A 18 13.91 12.81 6.92
N VAL A 19 13.87 12.18 8.09
CA VAL A 19 12.63 12.08 8.88
C VAL A 19 12.43 13.40 9.61
N ASP A 20 11.39 14.14 9.23
CA ASP A 20 11.06 15.49 9.70
C ASP A 20 9.87 15.44 10.66
N GLY A 21 10.18 15.27 11.95
CA GLY A 21 9.15 15.03 12.97
C GLY A 21 8.44 13.70 12.74
N CYS A 22 7.13 13.75 12.46
CA CYS A 22 6.32 12.58 12.13
C CYS A 22 6.21 12.31 10.61
N VAL A 23 6.83 13.11 9.76
CA VAL A 23 6.77 12.92 8.30
C VAL A 23 8.11 12.37 7.82
N ASP A 24 8.11 11.16 7.28
CA ASP A 24 9.26 10.65 6.54
C ASP A 24 9.33 11.37 5.19
N ARG A 25 10.39 12.16 4.99
CA ARG A 25 10.67 12.85 3.73
C ARG A 25 11.84 12.21 2.99
N THR A 26 12.32 11.04 3.42
CA THR A 26 13.33 10.28 2.67
C THR A 26 12.70 9.63 1.45
N SER A 27 13.46 9.46 0.38
CA SER A 27 13.01 8.73 -0.80
C SER A 27 13.67 7.37 -0.85
N PHE A 28 12.94 6.37 -1.33
CA PHE A 28 13.46 5.03 -1.60
C PHE A 28 14.41 5.00 -2.80
N GLU A 29 14.43 6.05 -3.61
CA GLU A 29 15.37 6.26 -4.73
C GLU A 29 16.68 6.94 -4.29
N GLY A 30 16.87 7.15 -2.97
CA GLY A 30 18.01 7.88 -2.42
C GLY A 30 17.75 9.39 -2.35
N SER A 31 18.80 10.18 -2.16
CA SER A 31 18.63 11.61 -1.96
C SER A 31 18.19 12.32 -3.24
N TYR A 32 17.07 13.04 -3.17
CA TYR A 32 16.56 13.88 -4.26
C TYR A 32 17.08 15.32 -4.16
N LYS A 33 17.12 16.00 -5.31
CA LYS A 33 17.57 17.38 -5.40
C LYS A 33 16.52 18.35 -4.86
N ILE A 34 16.99 19.46 -4.33
CA ILE A 34 16.15 20.57 -3.87
C ILE A 34 16.55 21.79 -4.70
N GLU A 35 15.58 22.43 -5.34
CA GLU A 35 15.78 23.62 -6.16
C GLU A 35 14.73 24.68 -5.76
N ASN A 36 15.19 25.91 -5.49
CA ASN A 36 14.33 27.01 -5.02
C ASN A 36 13.46 26.62 -3.81
N GLY A 37 14.03 25.83 -2.89
CA GLY A 37 13.34 25.36 -1.68
C GLY A 37 12.30 24.25 -1.92
N LYS A 38 12.20 23.68 -3.12
CA LYS A 38 11.26 22.60 -3.45
C LYS A 38 12.00 21.34 -3.90
N PRO A 39 11.49 20.13 -3.59
CA PRO A 39 12.03 18.88 -4.15
C PRO A 39 11.90 18.86 -5.66
N LEU A 40 12.85 18.19 -6.32
CA LEU A 40 12.74 17.82 -7.74
C LEU A 40 12.49 16.31 -7.84
N ASN A 41 11.47 15.95 -8.59
CA ASN A 41 11.11 14.56 -8.86
C ASN A 41 12.33 13.79 -9.41
N PRO A 42 12.72 12.66 -8.77
CA PRO A 42 13.95 11.93 -9.11
C PRO A 42 13.90 11.32 -10.52
N LEU A 43 12.71 11.09 -11.08
CA LEU A 43 12.51 10.50 -12.40
C LEU A 43 12.34 11.56 -13.50
N GLY A 44 12.53 12.83 -13.17
CA GLY A 44 12.59 13.94 -14.12
C GLY A 44 11.30 14.75 -14.21
N ARG A 45 11.21 15.54 -15.29
CA ARG A 45 10.11 16.48 -15.49
C ARG A 45 8.82 15.76 -15.87
N THR A 46 7.76 16.11 -15.17
CA THR A 46 6.36 15.76 -15.46
C THR A 46 5.66 16.84 -16.29
N GLY A 47 6.20 18.06 -16.29
CA GLY A 47 5.60 19.22 -16.97
C GLY A 47 4.64 20.02 -16.10
N VAL A 48 4.49 19.66 -14.82
CA VAL A 48 3.62 20.33 -13.85
C VAL A 48 4.39 20.57 -12.56
N THR A 49 4.41 21.82 -12.07
CA THR A 49 5.03 22.19 -10.78
C THR A 49 4.00 22.31 -9.67
N GLY A 50 4.45 22.37 -8.41
CA GLY A 50 3.59 22.31 -7.24
C GLY A 50 3.37 20.86 -6.79
N ARG A 51 2.34 20.63 -5.96
CA ARG A 51 2.05 19.29 -5.41
C ARG A 51 0.92 18.54 -6.12
N GLY A 52 0.15 19.23 -6.96
CA GLY A 52 -1.06 18.65 -7.53
C GLY A 52 -2.04 18.24 -6.42
N LEU A 53 -2.42 16.96 -6.40
CA LEU A 53 -3.29 16.37 -5.37
C LEU A 53 -2.54 15.79 -4.17
N LEU A 54 -1.20 15.76 -4.21
CA LEU A 54 -0.39 15.16 -3.15
C LEU A 54 -0.25 16.10 -1.95
N GLY A 55 -0.28 15.54 -0.75
CA GLY A 55 -0.22 16.31 0.49
C GLY A 55 1.17 16.84 0.79
N ARG A 56 2.19 16.00 0.54
CA ARG A 56 3.58 16.28 0.92
C ARG A 56 4.39 16.82 -0.25
N TRP A 57 5.30 17.74 0.03
CA TRP A 57 6.39 18.06 -0.89
C TRP A 57 7.39 16.91 -0.90
N GLY A 58 7.77 16.45 -2.10
CA GLY A 58 8.66 15.30 -2.28
C GLY A 58 7.90 13.96 -2.29
N PRO A 59 8.44 12.90 -1.66
CA PRO A 59 7.81 11.59 -1.67
C PRO A 59 6.51 11.58 -0.83
N ASN A 60 5.50 10.89 -1.34
CA ASN A 60 4.25 10.57 -0.65
C ASN A 60 4.16 9.05 -0.56
N HIS A 61 4.39 8.51 0.63
CA HIS A 61 4.53 7.07 0.84
C HIS A 61 3.17 6.37 0.96
N ALA A 62 3.06 5.24 0.28
CA ALA A 62 1.98 4.27 0.38
C ALA A 62 2.53 2.89 0.81
N ALA A 63 1.63 1.98 1.16
CA ALA A 63 1.96 0.60 1.48
C ALA A 63 0.94 -0.36 0.86
N ASP A 64 1.43 -1.39 0.18
CA ASP A 64 0.64 -2.34 -0.61
C ASP A 64 0.77 -3.78 -0.06
N PRO A 65 -0.18 -4.25 0.76
CA PRO A 65 -0.16 -5.59 1.33
C PRO A 65 -0.69 -6.65 0.34
N ILE A 66 0.21 -7.45 -0.22
CA ILE A 66 -0.14 -8.53 -1.15
C ILE A 66 -0.36 -9.82 -0.36
N VAL A 67 -1.58 -10.09 0.05
CA VAL A 67 -1.91 -11.34 0.76
C VAL A 67 -2.23 -12.46 -0.22
N THR A 68 -1.49 -13.55 -0.16
CA THR A 68 -1.60 -14.68 -1.12
C THR A 68 -1.85 -16.03 -0.45
N ARG A 69 -2.46 -16.94 -1.20
CA ARG A 69 -2.59 -18.37 -0.84
C ARG A 69 -2.60 -19.25 -2.09
N TRP A 70 -2.36 -20.54 -1.94
CA TRP A 70 -2.57 -21.50 -3.02
C TRP A 70 -4.06 -21.75 -3.26
N LYS A 71 -4.47 -21.85 -4.53
CA LYS A 71 -5.78 -22.38 -4.89
C LYS A 71 -5.81 -23.88 -4.60
N VAL A 72 -6.81 -24.34 -3.87
CA VAL A 72 -7.00 -25.75 -3.52
C VAL A 72 -8.30 -26.32 -4.07
N ASP A 73 -8.33 -27.63 -4.28
CA ASP A 73 -9.54 -28.37 -4.64
C ASP A 73 -10.42 -28.68 -3.42
N ALA A 74 -11.54 -29.39 -3.62
CA ALA A 74 -12.46 -29.76 -2.54
C ALA A 74 -11.84 -30.69 -1.47
N LYS A 75 -10.69 -31.30 -1.76
CA LYS A 75 -9.93 -32.16 -0.82
C LYS A 75 -8.78 -31.41 -0.15
N GLY A 76 -8.60 -30.12 -0.45
CA GLY A 76 -7.51 -29.30 0.08
C GLY A 76 -6.18 -29.47 -0.65
N ALA A 77 -6.13 -30.18 -1.78
CA ALA A 77 -4.90 -30.33 -2.57
C ALA A 77 -4.68 -29.11 -3.47
N LYS A 78 -3.42 -28.66 -3.61
CA LYS A 78 -3.05 -27.54 -4.49
C LYS A 78 -3.46 -27.85 -5.93
N MET A 79 -4.18 -26.93 -6.54
CA MET A 79 -4.58 -27.03 -7.94
C MET A 79 -3.45 -26.53 -8.85
N ASN A 80 -3.04 -27.36 -9.80
CA ASN A 80 -2.07 -26.98 -10.82
C ASN A 80 -2.75 -26.41 -12.06
N HIS A 81 -2.16 -25.38 -12.65
CA HIS A 81 -2.59 -24.82 -13.92
C HIS A 81 -2.38 -25.84 -15.05
N ALA A 82 -3.37 -25.97 -15.92
CA ALA A 82 -3.43 -27.04 -16.92
C ALA A 82 -2.23 -27.06 -17.88
N VAL A 83 -1.69 -25.89 -18.22
CA VAL A 83 -0.58 -25.74 -19.19
C VAL A 83 0.78 -25.71 -18.49
N SER A 84 0.99 -24.77 -17.58
CA SER A 84 2.29 -24.57 -16.92
C SER A 84 2.65 -25.65 -15.91
N LYS A 85 1.68 -26.49 -15.50
CA LYS A 85 1.81 -27.53 -14.48
C LYS A 85 2.28 -27.02 -13.11
N ARG A 86 2.26 -25.70 -12.90
CA ARG A 86 2.59 -25.06 -11.62
C ARG A 86 1.34 -24.85 -10.78
N PRO A 87 1.45 -24.83 -9.44
CA PRO A 87 0.34 -24.48 -8.56
C PRO A 87 -0.22 -23.09 -8.86
N ILE A 88 -1.54 -22.94 -8.80
CA ILE A 88 -2.24 -21.67 -9.03
C ILE A 88 -2.21 -20.85 -7.74
N LEU A 89 -1.65 -19.64 -7.81
CA LEU A 89 -1.67 -18.68 -6.71
C LEU A 89 -2.93 -17.80 -6.79
N GLN A 90 -3.49 -17.46 -5.64
CA GLN A 90 -4.53 -16.44 -5.49
C GLN A 90 -4.00 -15.32 -4.61
N PHE A 91 -4.46 -14.10 -4.85
CA PHE A 91 -4.22 -12.97 -3.96
C PHE A 91 -5.53 -12.23 -3.68
N VAL A 92 -5.56 -11.49 -2.57
CA VAL A 92 -6.69 -10.63 -2.21
C VAL A 92 -6.61 -9.34 -3.01
N SER A 93 -7.71 -9.02 -3.70
CA SER A 93 -7.88 -7.76 -4.42
C SER A 93 -9.21 -7.13 -4.06
N ILE A 94 -9.27 -5.81 -4.17
CA ILE A 94 -10.49 -5.02 -4.05
C ILE A 94 -10.85 -4.45 -5.42
N LYS A 95 -12.13 -4.14 -5.63
CA LYS A 95 -12.58 -3.40 -6.80
C LYS A 95 -12.93 -2.00 -6.34
N ARG A 96 -12.14 -1.01 -6.74
CA ARG A 96 -12.32 0.37 -6.31
C ARG A 96 -13.62 0.95 -6.86
N LYS A 97 -14.34 1.74 -6.06
CA LYS A 97 -15.61 2.34 -6.49
C LYS A 97 -15.46 3.46 -7.50
N ASP A 98 -14.43 4.27 -7.34
CA ASP A 98 -14.20 5.49 -8.10
C ASP A 98 -13.95 5.21 -9.59
N CYS A 99 -13.23 4.13 -9.89
CA CYS A 99 -12.88 3.75 -11.27
C CYS A 99 -13.39 2.37 -11.69
N GLY A 100 -13.81 1.51 -10.76
CA GLY A 100 -14.24 0.14 -11.07
C GLY A 100 -13.09 -0.83 -11.38
N GLU A 101 -11.84 -0.44 -11.15
CA GLU A 101 -10.67 -1.29 -11.39
C GLU A 101 -10.33 -2.18 -10.20
N TRP A 102 -9.72 -3.34 -10.48
CA TRP A 102 -9.21 -4.23 -9.44
C TRP A 102 -7.80 -3.80 -9.00
N ALA A 103 -7.57 -3.72 -7.69
CA ALA A 103 -6.32 -3.28 -7.10
C ALA A 103 -5.92 -4.10 -5.87
N ILE A 104 -4.66 -3.96 -5.45
CA ILE A 104 -4.19 -4.40 -4.13
C ILE A 104 -4.86 -3.49 -3.08
N PRO A 105 -5.33 -4.03 -1.93
CA PRO A 105 -5.93 -3.23 -0.87
C PRO A 105 -4.87 -2.47 -0.06
N GLY A 106 -4.31 -1.42 -0.65
CA GLY A 106 -3.24 -0.59 -0.10
C GLY A 106 -3.65 0.86 0.02
N GLY A 107 -2.86 1.63 0.75
CA GLY A 107 -3.18 3.03 1.03
C GLY A 107 -2.00 3.84 1.51
N MET A 108 -2.27 5.08 1.89
CA MET A 108 -1.24 6.05 2.28
C MET A 108 -0.69 5.72 3.67
N VAL A 109 0.61 5.95 3.87
CA VAL A 109 1.22 5.89 5.20
C VAL A 109 0.86 7.16 5.97
N ASP A 110 0.21 7.01 7.12
CA ASP A 110 -0.13 8.14 7.97
C ASP A 110 1.11 8.76 8.64
N ALA A 111 1.01 10.03 9.02
CA ALA A 111 2.12 10.72 9.69
C ALA A 111 2.46 10.03 11.03
N GLY A 112 3.70 9.59 11.16
CA GLY A 112 4.22 8.85 12.33
C GLY A 112 3.87 7.36 12.33
N GLU A 113 3.16 6.87 11.31
CA GLU A 113 2.83 5.45 11.17
C GLU A 113 4.00 4.67 10.58
N GLN A 114 4.26 3.49 11.13
CA GLN A 114 5.22 2.56 10.52
C GLN A 114 4.56 1.85 9.33
N VAL A 115 5.29 1.68 8.23
CA VAL A 115 4.82 0.96 7.03
C VAL A 115 4.21 -0.41 7.37
N SER A 116 4.76 -1.15 8.33
CA SER A 116 4.22 -2.45 8.76
C SER A 116 2.83 -2.35 9.39
N LEU A 117 2.54 -1.26 10.10
CA LEU A 117 1.21 -0.98 10.66
C LEU A 117 0.24 -0.58 9.55
N THR A 118 0.67 0.28 8.62
CA THR A 118 -0.11 0.67 7.43
C THR A 118 -0.55 -0.56 6.63
N LEU A 119 0.38 -1.49 6.33
CA LEU A 119 0.08 -2.73 5.59
C LEU A 119 -1.07 -3.53 6.25
N GLN A 120 -1.05 -3.67 7.57
CA GLN A 120 -2.10 -4.41 8.28
C GLN A 120 -3.41 -3.62 8.37
N ARG A 121 -3.33 -2.30 8.60
CA ARG A 121 -4.49 -1.41 8.72
C ARG A 121 -5.27 -1.37 7.41
N GLU A 122 -4.60 -1.01 6.31
CA GLU A 122 -5.21 -0.91 4.97
C GLU A 122 -5.85 -2.24 4.56
N PHE A 123 -5.13 -3.36 4.73
CA PHE A 123 -5.70 -4.67 4.45
C PHE A 123 -6.95 -4.98 5.28
N SER A 124 -6.93 -4.60 6.57
CA SER A 124 -8.08 -4.85 7.45
C SER A 124 -9.27 -3.97 7.09
N GLU A 125 -9.03 -2.70 6.79
CA GLU A 125 -10.07 -1.74 6.47
C GLU A 125 -10.71 -2.02 5.12
N GLU A 126 -9.92 -2.30 4.10
CA GLU A 126 -10.41 -2.46 2.73
C GLU A 126 -10.85 -3.88 2.40
N ALA A 127 -10.20 -4.91 2.96
CA ALA A 127 -10.50 -6.31 2.59
C ALA A 127 -11.34 -7.07 3.63
N LEU A 128 -11.41 -6.62 4.89
CA LEU A 128 -12.18 -7.32 5.94
C LEU A 128 -13.48 -6.65 6.32
N ASN A 129 -13.54 -5.32 6.29
CA ASN A 129 -14.79 -4.62 6.62
C ASN A 129 -15.88 -4.82 5.56
N SER A 130 -15.53 -5.31 4.37
CA SER A 130 -16.49 -5.73 3.33
C SER A 130 -17.16 -7.06 3.61
N LEU A 131 -16.69 -7.82 4.61
CA LEU A 131 -17.26 -9.11 4.93
C LEU A 131 -18.53 -8.92 5.78
N ASP A 132 -19.68 -9.24 5.19
CA ASP A 132 -20.96 -9.47 5.89
C ASP A 132 -20.89 -10.76 6.75
N ALA A 133 -19.94 -10.80 7.67
CA ALA A 133 -19.68 -11.92 8.56
C ALA A 133 -20.10 -11.60 10.00
N PRO A 134 -20.62 -12.56 10.78
CA PRO A 134 -20.90 -12.37 12.21
C PRO A 134 -19.69 -11.88 12.99
N ALA A 135 -19.91 -11.10 14.06
CA ALA A 135 -18.83 -10.50 14.86
C ALA A 135 -17.78 -11.51 15.36
N THR A 136 -18.20 -12.73 15.70
CA THR A 136 -17.32 -13.81 16.15
C THR A 136 -16.42 -14.36 15.05
N GLU A 137 -16.90 -14.42 13.81
CA GLU A 137 -16.10 -14.83 12.64
C GLU A 137 -15.16 -13.72 12.19
N ARG A 138 -15.59 -12.45 12.27
CA ARG A 138 -14.72 -11.29 12.05
C ARG A 138 -13.56 -11.26 13.04
N ALA A 139 -13.82 -11.51 14.33
CA ALA A 139 -12.77 -11.57 15.34
C ALA A 139 -11.73 -12.67 15.06
N LYS A 140 -12.18 -13.89 14.70
CA LYS A 140 -11.28 -14.99 14.33
C LYS A 140 -10.47 -14.69 13.06
N THR A 141 -11.09 -14.05 12.08
CA THR A 141 -10.43 -13.66 10.82
C THR A 141 -9.38 -12.59 11.09
N HIS A 142 -9.71 -11.59 11.90
CA HIS A 142 -8.79 -10.55 12.33
C HIS A 142 -7.59 -11.12 13.11
N GLU A 143 -7.80 -12.10 14.00
CA GLU A 143 -6.72 -12.77 14.73
C GLU A 143 -5.77 -13.52 13.77
N ARG A 144 -6.31 -14.24 12.78
CA ARG A 144 -5.53 -14.97 11.78
C ARG A 144 -4.70 -14.03 10.91
N ILE A 145 -5.28 -12.91 10.49
CA ILE A 145 -4.59 -11.89 9.70
C ILE A 145 -3.52 -11.22 10.53
N THR A 146 -3.82 -10.83 11.77
CA THR A 146 -2.82 -10.31 12.70
C THR A 146 -1.65 -11.29 12.85
N LYS A 147 -1.92 -12.59 12.93
CA LYS A 147 -0.86 -13.61 12.96
C LYS A 147 -0.06 -13.68 11.66
N LEU A 148 -0.71 -13.55 10.50
CA LEU A 148 -0.05 -13.54 9.19
C LEU A 148 0.89 -12.32 9.05
N PHE A 149 0.43 -11.13 9.43
CA PHE A 149 1.20 -9.88 9.35
C PHE A 149 2.30 -9.77 10.41
N LYS A 150 2.30 -10.63 11.44
CA LYS A 150 3.44 -10.82 12.36
C LYS A 150 4.62 -11.55 11.71
N SER A 151 4.42 -12.22 10.57
CA SER A 151 5.54 -12.73 9.77
C SER A 151 6.28 -11.57 9.12
N SER A 152 7.54 -11.78 8.70
CA SER A 152 8.32 -10.72 8.05
C SER A 152 7.75 -10.28 6.70
N GLY A 153 6.89 -11.10 6.08
CA GLY A 153 6.54 -10.96 4.67
C GLY A 153 7.77 -11.06 3.75
N LEU A 154 7.51 -10.93 2.45
CA LEU A 154 8.52 -10.77 1.41
C LEU A 154 8.32 -9.41 0.75
N GLN A 155 9.24 -8.47 0.92
CA GLN A 155 9.20 -7.21 0.21
C GLN A 155 9.39 -7.47 -1.30
N VAL A 156 8.34 -7.24 -2.09
CA VAL A 156 8.33 -7.43 -3.54
C VAL A 156 8.85 -6.20 -4.25
N PHE A 157 8.50 -5.02 -3.74
CA PHE A 157 8.89 -3.75 -4.31
C PHE A 157 9.03 -2.68 -3.24
N LYS A 158 9.92 -1.73 -3.47
CA LYS A 158 10.10 -0.53 -2.66
C LYS A 158 10.72 0.54 -3.57
N GLY A 159 10.00 1.63 -3.83
CA GLY A 159 10.48 2.64 -4.76
C GLY A 159 9.41 3.58 -5.29
N TYR A 160 9.82 4.36 -6.28
CA TYR A 160 8.99 5.27 -7.06
C TYR A 160 7.86 4.54 -7.81
N VAL A 161 6.68 5.15 -7.83
CA VAL A 161 5.54 4.67 -8.62
C VAL A 161 5.21 5.70 -9.69
N ASP A 162 5.17 5.26 -10.95
CA ASP A 162 4.66 6.09 -12.05
C ASP A 162 3.14 6.25 -11.89
N ASP A 163 2.74 7.41 -11.38
CA ASP A 163 1.38 7.71 -10.96
C ASP A 163 0.93 9.04 -11.58
N PRO A 164 -0.31 9.14 -12.10
CA PRO A 164 -0.82 10.35 -12.73
C PRO A 164 -0.88 11.57 -11.80
N ARG A 165 -0.77 11.39 -10.47
CA ARG A 165 -0.69 12.47 -9.48
C ARG A 165 0.71 13.07 -9.36
N ASN A 166 1.73 12.43 -9.93
CA ASN A 166 3.11 12.89 -9.84
C ASN A 166 3.28 14.26 -10.51
N THR A 167 4.13 15.07 -9.92
CA THR A 167 4.51 16.41 -10.38
C THR A 167 6.02 16.55 -10.34
N ASP A 168 6.54 17.71 -10.73
CA ASP A 168 7.95 18.04 -10.61
C ASP A 168 8.40 18.16 -9.15
N ASN A 169 7.47 18.35 -8.18
CA ASN A 169 7.82 18.62 -6.78
C ASN A 169 7.18 17.69 -5.75
N ALA A 170 6.34 16.74 -6.17
CA ALA A 170 5.75 15.70 -5.33
C ALA A 170 5.46 14.44 -6.15
N TRP A 171 5.72 13.27 -5.58
CA TRP A 171 5.52 11.98 -6.25
C TRP A 171 5.11 10.86 -5.29
N MET A 172 4.55 9.78 -5.84
CA MET A 172 4.20 8.57 -5.12
C MET A 172 5.39 7.62 -4.98
N GLU A 173 5.52 7.05 -3.79
CA GLU A 173 6.38 5.89 -3.54
C GLU A 173 5.60 4.84 -2.76
N THR A 174 5.92 3.57 -2.95
CA THR A 174 5.25 2.49 -2.20
C THR A 174 6.24 1.46 -1.69
N VAL A 175 5.83 0.75 -0.63
CA VAL A 175 6.41 -0.53 -0.22
C VAL A 175 5.35 -1.60 -0.44
N ALA A 176 5.60 -2.52 -1.38
CA ALA A 176 4.74 -3.67 -1.62
C ALA A 176 5.32 -4.91 -0.92
N VAL A 177 4.55 -5.52 -0.02
CA VAL A 177 4.99 -6.67 0.77
C VAL A 177 4.02 -7.82 0.59
N ASN A 178 4.55 -8.98 0.21
CA ASN A 178 3.79 -10.20 0.09
C ASN A 178 3.76 -10.98 1.41
N PHE A 179 2.54 -11.24 1.90
CA PHE A 179 2.30 -12.13 3.03
C PHE A 179 1.63 -13.40 2.53
N HIS A 180 2.35 -14.52 2.60
CA HIS A 180 1.88 -15.78 2.04
C HIS A 180 1.32 -16.72 3.12
N ASP A 181 0.07 -17.15 2.96
CA ASP A 181 -0.52 -18.23 3.73
C ASP A 181 -0.32 -19.58 3.01
N GLU A 182 0.81 -20.22 3.32
CA GLU A 182 1.16 -21.54 2.77
C GLU A 182 0.16 -22.63 3.20
N SER A 183 -0.41 -22.47 4.39
CA SER A 183 -1.28 -23.46 5.03
C SER A 183 -2.73 -23.41 4.53
N GLY A 184 -3.14 -22.27 3.97
CA GLY A 184 -4.50 -22.01 3.48
C GLY A 184 -5.55 -21.84 4.59
N PHE A 185 -5.17 -21.87 5.87
CA PHE A 185 -6.11 -21.76 7.00
C PHE A 185 -6.46 -20.31 7.39
N SER A 186 -5.65 -19.33 6.98
CA SER A 186 -5.76 -17.94 7.44
C SER A 186 -6.80 -17.14 6.66
N LEU A 187 -7.11 -17.56 5.42
CA LEU A 187 -8.05 -16.86 4.55
C LEU A 187 -9.22 -17.77 4.15
N PHE A 188 -10.42 -17.49 4.65
CA PHE A 188 -11.69 -17.94 4.05
C PHE A 188 -12.42 -16.78 3.37
N ILE A 189 -11.68 -15.72 3.03
CA ILE A 189 -12.22 -14.50 2.47
C ILE A 189 -12.66 -14.78 1.02
N VAL A 190 -13.97 -14.79 0.80
CA VAL A 190 -14.55 -14.58 -0.51
C VAL A 190 -14.42 -13.09 -0.78
N LEU A 191 -13.69 -12.72 -1.83
CA LEU A 191 -13.52 -11.33 -2.25
C LEU A 191 -14.88 -10.78 -2.65
N GLN A 192 -15.45 -9.96 -1.79
CA GLN A 192 -16.60 -9.13 -2.10
C GLN A 192 -16.15 -7.69 -2.11
N THR A 193 -16.77 -6.93 -3.01
CA THR A 193 -16.56 -5.50 -3.21
C THR A 193 -16.64 -4.78 -1.87
N SER A 194 -15.57 -4.10 -1.48
CA SER A 194 -15.61 -3.23 -0.31
C SER A 194 -16.21 -1.89 -0.65
N ASP A 195 -17.01 -1.40 0.29
CA ASP A 195 -17.78 -0.20 0.13
C ASP A 195 -17.02 1.04 0.64
N LEU A 196 -15.80 1.30 0.16
CA LEU A 196 -15.12 2.58 0.39
C LEU A 196 -15.20 3.48 -0.85
#